data_AF-A0A2E5E0Z8-F1
#
_entry.id   AF-A0A2E5E0Z8-F1
#
_cell.length_a   1.000
_cell.length_b   1.000
_cell.length_c   1.000
_cell.angle_alpha   90.00
_cell.angle_beta   90.00
_cell.angle_gamma   90.00
#
_symmetry.space_group_name_H-M   'P 1'
#
loop_
_entity.id
_entity.type
_entity.pdbx_description
1 polymer ?
#
loop_
_entity_poly.entity_id
_entity_poly.type
_entity_poly.pdbx_seq_one_letter_code
_entity_poly.pdbx_strand_id
1 'polypeptide(L)'
;MSLSDLQKMKLLRPESEWSGEPARSSVHSILAFLTAMIGIAGCVLMIVGDGHFLTWIGLLMFSIALGSFTWVNLKGIWSSS
;
A
#
# COMPACT_ATOMS: atom_id res chain seq x y z
N MET A 1 -30.75 7.36 0.00
CA MET A 1 -30.37 5.94 -0.22
C MET A 1 -30.49 5.22 1.11
N SER A 2 -31.23 4.11 1.18
CA SER A 2 -31.43 3.36 2.42
C SER A 2 -30.27 2.39 2.67
N LEU A 3 -30.04 2.07 3.95
CA LEU A 3 -29.05 1.09 4.40
C LEU A 3 -29.19 -0.28 3.71
N SER A 4 -30.43 -0.65 3.40
CA SER A 4 -30.80 -1.88 2.68
C SER A 4 -30.31 -1.94 1.23
N ASP A 5 -30.18 -0.80 0.54
CA ASP A 5 -29.64 -0.75 -0.83
C ASP A 5 -28.13 -0.99 -0.83
N LEU A 6 -27.40 -0.45 0.15
CA LEU A 6 -25.96 -0.66 0.30
C LEU A 6 -25.60 -2.12 0.62
N GLN A 7 -26.46 -2.80 1.39
CA GLN A 7 -26.32 -4.23 1.68
C GLN A 7 -26.61 -5.09 0.44
N LYS A 8 -27.61 -4.75 -0.38
CA LYS A 8 -27.88 -5.41 -1.67
C LYS A 8 -26.73 -5.25 -2.66
N MET A 9 -26.02 -4.12 -2.62
CA MET A 9 -24.84 -3.88 -3.44
C MET A 9 -23.57 -4.61 -2.94
N LYS A 10 -23.67 -5.42 -1.87
CA LYS A 10 -22.52 -6.07 -1.20
C LYS A 10 -21.40 -5.11 -0.77
N LEU A 11 -21.72 -3.81 -0.64
CA LEU A 11 -20.77 -2.80 -0.19
C LEU A 11 -20.58 -2.84 1.33
N LEU A 12 -21.53 -3.44 2.05
CA LEU A 12 -21.48 -3.59 3.49
C LEU A 12 -21.04 -5.00 3.88
N ARG A 13 -20.06 -5.06 4.76
CA ARG A 13 -19.67 -6.27 5.48
C ARG A 13 -20.87 -6.74 6.31
N PRO A 14 -21.17 -8.05 6.39
CA PRO A 14 -22.28 -8.55 7.21
C PRO A 14 -22.12 -8.15 8.68
N GLU A 15 -23.21 -7.73 9.33
CA GLU A 15 -23.23 -7.26 10.74
C GLU A 15 -22.59 -8.25 11.73
N SER A 16 -22.64 -9.54 11.43
CA SER A 16 -22.00 -10.60 12.22
C SER A 16 -20.47 -10.51 12.26
N GLU A 17 -19.85 -9.79 11.33
CA GLU A 17 -18.40 -9.55 11.26
C GLU A 17 -18.01 -8.14 11.71
N TRP A 18 -18.97 -7.30 12.13
CA TRP A 18 -18.66 -5.94 12.61
C TRP A 18 -17.93 -5.94 13.95
N SER A 19 -18.09 -7.01 14.74
CA SER A 19 -17.39 -7.25 15.99
C SER A 19 -16.13 -8.12 15.84
N GLY A 20 -15.82 -8.57 14.61
CA GLY A 20 -14.63 -9.36 14.33
C GLY A 20 -13.39 -8.52 14.60
N GLU A 21 -12.45 -9.07 15.37
CA GLU A 21 -11.16 -8.46 15.70
C GLU A 21 -10.59 -7.70 14.49
N PRO A 22 -9.99 -6.51 14.69
CA PRO A 22 -9.46 -5.72 13.60
C PRO A 22 -8.61 -6.63 12.73
N ALA A 23 -8.98 -6.74 11.45
CA ALA A 23 -8.28 -7.57 10.48
C ALA A 23 -6.80 -7.28 10.68
N ARG A 24 -6.11 -8.24 11.29
CA ARG A 24 -4.75 -8.05 11.79
C ARG A 24 -3.89 -8.08 10.55
N SER A 25 -3.90 -6.96 9.83
CA SER A 25 -3.11 -6.70 8.65
C SER A 25 -1.68 -6.77 9.15
N SER A 26 -1.11 -7.97 9.08
CA SER A 26 0.29 -8.26 9.38
C SER A 26 1.18 -7.73 8.26
N VAL A 27 0.76 -6.64 7.60
CA VAL A 27 1.65 -5.80 6.82
C VAL A 27 2.70 -5.34 7.82
N HIS A 28 3.85 -5.99 7.77
CA HIS A 28 5.01 -5.68 8.60
C HIS A 28 5.21 -4.17 8.56
N SER A 29 4.79 -3.45 9.61
CA SER A 29 4.81 -1.99 9.61
C SER A 29 6.23 -1.46 9.42
N ILE A 30 7.21 -2.23 9.89
CA ILE A 30 8.65 -2.01 9.66
C ILE A 30 8.99 -2.06 8.17
N LEU A 31 8.49 -3.06 7.44
CA LEU A 31 8.73 -3.21 6.01
C LEU A 31 8.06 -2.07 5.23
N ALA A 32 6.81 -1.71 5.57
CA ALA A 32 6.12 -0.58 4.97
C ALA A 32 6.87 0.74 5.22
N PHE A 33 7.34 0.97 6.45
CA PHE A 33 8.13 2.14 6.81
C PHE A 33 9.46 2.21 6.04
N LEU A 34 10.20 1.10 5.97
CA LEU A 34 11.43 1.03 5.18
C LEU A 34 11.18 1.32 3.70
N THR A 35 10.11 0.75 3.14
CA THR A 35 9.75 0.96 1.73
C THR A 35 9.39 2.42 1.47
N ALA A 36 8.68 3.07 2.40
CA ALA A 36 8.38 4.50 2.32
C ALA A 36 9.65 5.36 2.38
N MET A 37 10.58 5.07 3.29
CA MET A 37 11.87 5.78 3.40
C MET A 37 12.71 5.65 2.12
N ILE A 38 12.75 4.46 1.52
CA ILE A 38 13.41 4.21 0.24
C ILE A 38 12.76 5.04 -0.87
N GLY A 39 11.42 5.11 -0.91
CA GLY A 39 10.69 5.95 -1.85
C GLY A 39 11.05 7.43 -1.73
N ILE A 40 11.08 7.96 -0.49
CA ILE A 40 11.47 9.35 -0.22
C ILE A 40 12.91 9.61 -0.66
N ALA A 41 13.84 8.71 -0.34
CA ALA A 41 15.23 8.80 -0.78
C ALA A 41 15.35 8.81 -2.31
N GLY A 42 14.57 7.98 -3.00
CA GLY A 42 14.48 7.97 -4.47
C GLY A 42 14.00 9.31 -5.04
N CYS A 43 12.98 9.94 -4.42
CA CYS A 43 12.51 11.27 -4.81
C CYS A 43 13.60 12.33 -4.60
N VAL A 44 14.34 12.29 -3.49
CA VAL A 44 15.46 13.22 -3.24
C VAL A 44 16.56 13.04 -4.28
N LEU A 45 16.92 11.81 -4.63
CA LEU A 45 17.88 11.53 -5.70
C LEU A 45 17.40 12.06 -7.06
N MET A 46 16.09 11.99 -7.34
CA MET A 46 15.53 12.57 -8.56
C MET A 46 15.71 14.08 -8.64
N ILE A 47 15.49 14.79 -7.53
CA ILE A 47 15.65 16.24 -7.43
C ILE A 47 17.13 16.63 -7.53
N VAL A 48 18.00 15.98 -6.76
CA VAL A 48 19.45 16.26 -6.76
C VAL A 48 20.10 15.90 -8.11
N GLY A 49 19.57 14.89 -8.79
CA GLY A 49 20.06 14.46 -10.09
C GLY A 49 19.79 15.45 -11.22
N ASP A 50 18.86 16.38 -11.08
CA ASP A 50 18.55 17.44 -12.05
C ASP A 50 18.41 16.93 -13.51
N GLY A 51 17.78 15.77 -13.70
CA GLY A 51 17.58 15.14 -15.01
C GLY A 51 18.76 14.33 -15.55
N HIS A 52 19.89 14.30 -14.84
CA HIS A 52 21.04 13.46 -15.18
C HIS A 52 20.85 12.00 -14.71
N PHE A 53 21.91 11.19 -14.86
CA PHE A 53 21.92 9.75 -14.54
C PHE A 53 21.38 9.43 -13.13
N LEU A 54 21.64 10.29 -12.15
CA LEU A 54 21.17 10.12 -10.78
C LEU A 54 19.63 10.15 -10.67
N THR A 55 18.96 10.92 -11.53
CA THR A 55 17.49 10.97 -11.59
C THR A 55 16.91 9.65 -12.07
N TRP A 56 17.55 8.99 -13.02
CA TRP A 56 17.12 7.66 -13.50
C TRP A 56 17.29 6.59 -12.43
N ILE A 57 18.37 6.66 -11.64
CA ILE A 57 18.57 5.78 -10.48
C ILE A 57 17.47 6.02 -9.45
N GLY A 58 17.19 7.29 -9.10
CA GLY A 58 16.13 7.65 -8.16
C GLY A 58 14.76 7.16 -8.62
N LEU A 59 14.45 7.30 -9.92
CA LEU A 59 13.19 6.83 -10.52
C LEU A 59 13.05 5.31 -10.44
N LEU A 60 14.11 4.57 -10.76
CA LEU A 60 14.10 3.11 -10.70
C LEU A 60 13.93 2.62 -9.26
N MET A 61 14.63 3.25 -8.31
CA MET A 61 14.53 2.95 -6.88
C MET A 61 13.13 3.24 -6.33
N PHE A 62 12.53 4.37 -6.73
CA PHE A 62 11.15 4.72 -6.39
C PHE A 62 10.14 3.71 -6.96
N SER A 63 10.33 3.30 -8.23
CA SER A 63 9.45 2.33 -8.89
C SER A 63 9.47 0.96 -8.20
N ILE A 64 10.66 0.47 -7.80
CA ILE A 64 10.81 -0.78 -7.04
C ILE A 64 10.14 -0.68 -5.67
N ALA A 65 10.29 0.46 -4.98
CA ALA A 65 9.65 0.70 -3.70
C ALA A 65 8.11 0.65 -3.84
N LEU A 66 7.56 1.30 -4.86
CA LEU A 66 6.12 1.30 -5.12
C LEU A 66 5.59 -0.09 -5.45
N GLY A 67 6.32 -0.85 -6.28
CA GLY A 67 5.99 -2.24 -6.62
C GLY A 67 6.00 -3.14 -5.39
N SER A 68 7.04 -3.04 -4.55
CA SER A 68 7.16 -3.81 -3.31
C SER A 68 6.05 -3.47 -2.32
N PHE A 69 5.73 -2.18 -2.15
CA PHE A 69 4.64 -1.73 -1.30
C PHE A 69 3.30 -2.29 -1.78
N THR A 70 3.02 -2.19 -3.09
CA THR A 70 1.79 -2.69 -3.70
C THR A 70 1.66 -4.20 -3.54
N TRP A 71 2.75 -4.95 -3.78
CA TRP A 71 2.80 -6.39 -3.63
C TRP A 71 2.50 -6.85 -2.19
N VAL A 72 3.12 -6.18 -1.20
CA VAL A 72 2.91 -6.50 0.23
C VAL A 72 1.46 -6.23 0.64
N ASN A 73 0.88 -5.13 0.17
CA ASN A 73 -0.52 -4.81 0.45
C ASN A 73 -1.50 -5.79 -0.21
N LEU A 74 -1.26 -6.16 -1.48
CA LEU A 74 -2.07 -7.16 -2.20
C LEU A 74 -2.00 -8.54 -1.54
N LYS A 75 -0.80 -8.97 -1.12
CA LYS A 75 -0.62 -10.23 -0.41
C LYS A 75 -1.36 -10.23 0.94
N GLY A 76 -1.41 -9.10 1.62
CA GLY A 76 -2.21 -8.94 2.84
C GLY A 76 -3.71 -9.18 2.63
N ILE A 77 -4.23 -8.76 1.47
CA ILE A 77 -5.65 -8.98 1.10
C ILE A 77 -5.88 -10.45 0.74
N TRP A 78 -5.01 -11.03 -0.11
CA TRP A 78 -5.15 -12.42 -0.58
C TRP A 78 -4.92 -13.47 0.51
N SER A 79 -4.05 -13.20 1.49
CA SER A 79 -3.81 -14.12 2.61
C SER A 79 -4.91 -14.10 3.67
N SER A 80 -5.85 -13.14 3.59
CA SER A 80 -6.95 -12.98 4.54
C SER A 80 -8.32 -13.44 3.99
N SER A 81 -8.33 -14.05 2.80
CA SER A 81 -9.48 -14.71 2.16
C SER A 81 -9.31 -16.23 2.14
#